data_AF-A0A2N1XC66-F1
#
_entry.id   AF-A0A2N1XC66-F1
#
_cell.length_a   1.000
_cell.length_b   1.000
_cell.length_c   1.000
_cell.angle_alpha   90.00
_cell.angle_beta   90.00
_cell.angle_gamma   90.00
#
_symmetry.space_group_name_H-M   'P 1'
#
loop_
_entity.id
_entity.type
_entity.pdbx_description
1 polymer ?
#
loop_
_entity_poly.entity_id
_entity_poly.type
_entity_poly.pdbx_seq_one_letter_code
_entity_poly.pdbx_strand_id
1 'polypeptide(L)'
;MVRSHVICGWIVALLLLPGTAAAMRCGGRVVDTGDYAVQVRKRCGEPYWISETSTILVYGAYGPVVQRAVQEVQDWYYNFGSSRLVRRLVFVDGRLHRIDTLGYGRARIGTDCNDIAFLRGTREGELVLRCGAPSERYTRFGDTTWFDRYGYGVIQPLRYEEWHYPGNRGHIRLVIMVDGRIDRSEWLDLD
;
A
#
# COMPACT_ATOMS: atom_id res chain seq x y z
N MET A 1 -3.52 -69.99 -22.80
CA MET A 1 -2.23 -69.38 -22.39
C MET A 1 -2.35 -67.87 -22.53
N VAL A 2 -1.88 -67.16 -21.50
CA VAL A 2 -2.14 -65.78 -21.06
C VAL A 2 -2.06 -64.70 -22.17
N ARG A 3 -3.13 -63.91 -22.34
CA ARG A 3 -3.10 -62.61 -23.04
C ARG A 3 -2.75 -61.53 -22.01
N SER A 4 -1.50 -61.06 -22.06
CA SER A 4 -1.02 -59.98 -21.20
C SER A 4 -1.36 -58.64 -21.86
N HIS A 5 -2.44 -58.00 -21.40
CA HIS A 5 -2.74 -56.62 -21.78
C HIS A 5 -1.92 -55.69 -20.88
N VAL A 6 -0.83 -55.16 -21.42
CA VAL A 6 -0.06 -54.06 -20.81
C VAL A 6 -0.91 -52.81 -20.90
N ILE A 7 -1.69 -52.53 -19.86
CA ILE A 7 -2.39 -51.26 -19.68
C ILE A 7 -1.32 -50.23 -19.34
N CYS A 8 -0.84 -49.52 -20.37
CA CYS A 8 0.05 -48.38 -20.23
C CYS A 8 -0.76 -47.22 -19.61
N GLY A 9 -0.80 -47.18 -18.28
CA GLY A 9 -1.47 -46.13 -17.51
C GLY A 9 -0.79 -44.79 -17.75
N TRP A 10 -1.42 -43.93 -18.55
CA TRP A 10 -1.08 -42.51 -18.65
C TRP A 10 -1.52 -41.82 -17.36
N ILE A 11 -0.61 -41.71 -16.40
CA ILE A 11 -0.77 -40.83 -15.24
C ILE A 11 -0.63 -39.40 -15.75
N VAL A 12 -1.76 -38.74 -16.02
CA VAL A 12 -1.82 -37.29 -16.18
C VAL A 12 -1.59 -36.70 -14.79
N ALA A 13 -0.33 -36.36 -14.49
CA ALA A 13 0.03 -35.62 -13.29
C ALA A 13 -0.54 -34.20 -13.41
N LEU A 14 -1.67 -33.96 -12.76
CA LEU A 14 -2.28 -32.64 -12.62
C LEU A 14 -1.33 -31.79 -11.76
N LEU A 15 -0.49 -30.99 -12.42
CA LEU A 15 0.38 -29.99 -11.78
C LEU A 15 -0.52 -28.94 -11.12
N LEU A 16 -0.81 -29.14 -9.84
CA LEU A 16 -1.33 -28.11 -8.95
C LEU A 16 -0.25 -27.04 -8.82
N LEU A 17 -0.33 -26.02 -9.68
CA LEU A 17 0.42 -24.79 -9.51
C LEU A 17 0.10 -24.23 -8.12
N PRO A 18 1.08 -24.08 -7.21
CA PRO A 18 0.82 -23.44 -5.94
C PRO A 18 0.43 -21.98 -6.21
N GLY A 19 -0.86 -21.68 -6.06
CA GLY A 19 -1.29 -20.29 -5.95
C GLY A 19 -0.62 -19.70 -4.73
N THR A 20 0.20 -18.67 -4.92
CA THR A 20 0.84 -17.96 -3.81
C THR A 20 -0.24 -17.14 -3.08
N ALA A 21 -1.00 -17.81 -2.21
CA ALA A 21 -1.84 -17.14 -1.22
C ALA A 21 -0.92 -16.41 -0.24
N ALA A 22 -0.95 -15.08 -0.27
CA ALA A 22 -0.13 -14.25 0.58
C ALA A 22 -0.81 -14.10 1.95
N ALA A 23 -0.62 -15.08 2.83
CA ALA A 23 -1.15 -15.05 4.19
C ALA A 23 -0.17 -14.42 5.20
N MET A 24 -0.70 -13.76 6.22
CA MET A 24 0.06 -13.29 7.39
C MET A 24 -0.62 -13.68 8.70
N ARG A 25 0.13 -13.66 9.80
CA ARG A 25 -0.39 -13.99 11.13
C ARG A 25 -0.32 -12.81 12.08
N CYS A 26 -1.43 -12.56 12.77
CA CYS A 26 -1.56 -11.58 13.84
C CYS A 26 -1.94 -12.29 15.14
N GLY A 27 -1.00 -12.42 16.08
CA GLY A 27 -1.27 -13.09 17.36
C GLY A 27 -1.84 -14.51 17.20
N GLY A 28 -1.34 -15.27 16.21
CA GLY A 28 -1.79 -16.63 15.88
C GLY A 28 -2.97 -16.71 14.89
N ARG A 29 -3.71 -15.62 14.68
CA ARG A 29 -4.83 -15.55 13.72
C ARG A 29 -4.32 -15.27 12.31
N VAL A 30 -4.87 -15.97 11.32
CA VAL A 30 -4.48 -15.80 9.91
C VAL A 30 -5.28 -14.65 9.29
N VAL A 31 -4.63 -13.86 8.46
CA VAL A 31 -5.21 -12.85 7.56
C VAL A 31 -4.70 -13.16 6.16
N ASP A 32 -5.59 -13.11 5.17
CA ASP A 32 -5.28 -13.43 3.77
C ASP A 32 -6.07 -12.51 2.82
N THR A 33 -5.66 -12.48 1.55
CA THR A 33 -6.37 -11.72 0.53
C THR A 33 -7.85 -12.15 0.45
N GLY A 34 -8.72 -11.18 0.21
CA GLY A 34 -10.18 -11.33 0.23
C GLY A 34 -10.84 -11.02 1.59
N ASP A 35 -10.10 -11.06 2.70
CA ASP A 35 -10.62 -10.66 4.02
C ASP A 35 -11.10 -9.19 4.00
N TYR A 36 -12.18 -8.90 4.72
CA TYR A 36 -12.66 -7.52 4.90
C TYR A 36 -11.79 -6.76 5.89
N ALA A 37 -11.66 -5.45 5.70
CA ALA A 37 -10.94 -4.54 6.62
C ALA A 37 -11.36 -4.71 8.09
N VAL A 38 -12.65 -4.91 8.36
CA VAL A 38 -13.17 -5.18 9.72
C VAL A 38 -12.66 -6.50 10.31
N GLN A 39 -12.50 -7.54 9.49
CA GLN A 39 -11.97 -8.83 9.92
C GLN A 39 -10.47 -8.70 10.23
N VAL A 40 -9.73 -8.03 9.36
CA VAL A 40 -8.29 -7.76 9.57
C VAL A 40 -8.08 -6.99 10.86
N ARG A 41 -8.82 -5.89 11.07
CA ARG A 41 -8.73 -5.09 12.28
C ARG A 41 -9.07 -5.88 13.54
N LYS A 42 -10.11 -6.72 13.51
CA LYS A 42 -10.45 -7.62 14.63
C LYS A 42 -9.32 -8.61 14.95
N ARG A 43 -8.57 -9.06 13.95
CA ARG A 43 -7.49 -10.04 14.11
C ARG A 43 -6.15 -9.40 14.48
N CYS A 44 -5.82 -8.25 13.90
CA CYS A 44 -4.52 -7.58 13.97
C CYS A 44 -4.47 -6.34 14.87
N GLY A 45 -5.61 -5.79 15.26
CA GLY A 45 -5.69 -4.47 15.89
C GLY A 45 -5.63 -3.34 14.85
N GLU A 46 -5.48 -2.11 15.34
CA GLU A 46 -5.33 -0.94 14.48
C GLU A 46 -3.94 -0.91 13.82
N PRO A 47 -3.85 -0.55 12.53
CA PRO A 47 -2.58 -0.20 11.92
C PRO A 47 -2.01 1.07 12.57
N TYR A 48 -0.69 1.26 12.49
CA TYR A 48 -0.07 2.49 13.00
C TYR A 48 -0.17 3.66 12.00
N TRP A 49 -0.43 3.36 10.73
CA TRP A 49 -0.61 4.33 9.67
C TRP A 49 -1.60 3.80 8.63
N ILE A 50 -2.50 4.66 8.16
CA ILE A 50 -3.38 4.39 7.03
C ILE A 50 -3.14 5.50 6.00
N SER A 51 -2.82 5.13 4.77
CA SER A 51 -2.81 6.05 3.63
C SER A 51 -4.03 5.79 2.77
N GLU A 52 -4.77 6.85 2.42
CA GLU A 52 -6.00 6.75 1.64
C GLU A 52 -5.84 7.42 0.28
N THR A 53 -6.31 6.73 -0.74
CA THR A 53 -6.32 7.18 -2.14
C THR A 53 -7.60 6.70 -2.80
N SER A 54 -7.90 7.21 -3.99
CA SER A 54 -9.02 6.73 -4.78
C SER A 54 -8.64 6.66 -6.25
N THR A 55 -9.39 5.87 -7.01
CA THR A 55 -9.36 5.86 -8.47
C THR A 55 -10.78 6.02 -8.97
N ILE A 56 -11.00 6.87 -9.97
CA ILE A 56 -12.32 7.06 -10.57
C ILE A 56 -12.37 6.23 -11.84
N LEU A 57 -13.14 5.15 -11.83
CA LEU A 57 -13.44 4.34 -13.00
C LEU A 57 -14.43 5.09 -13.87
N VAL A 58 -14.17 5.16 -15.18
CA VAL A 58 -15.01 5.88 -16.13
C VAL A 58 -15.45 4.95 -17.25
N TYR A 59 -16.75 4.97 -17.54
CA TYR A 59 -17.35 4.20 -18.64
C TYR A 59 -18.08 5.14 -19.60
N GLY A 60 -17.79 5.02 -20.89
CA GLY A 60 -18.45 5.80 -21.93
C GLY A 60 -18.02 7.27 -21.98
N ALA A 61 -16.76 7.59 -21.70
CA ALA A 61 -16.22 8.95 -21.67
C ALA A 61 -16.48 9.78 -22.95
N TYR A 62 -16.67 9.10 -24.09
CA TYR A 62 -16.94 9.73 -25.40
C TYR A 62 -18.40 9.62 -25.85
N GLY A 63 -19.27 9.04 -25.01
CA GLY A 63 -20.68 8.84 -25.32
C GLY A 63 -21.59 9.95 -24.76
N PRO A 64 -22.89 9.92 -25.09
CA PRO A 64 -23.87 10.85 -24.52
C PRO A 64 -24.14 10.61 -23.03
N VAL A 65 -23.68 9.48 -22.49
CA VAL A 65 -23.79 9.11 -21.08
C VAL A 65 -22.42 8.67 -20.58
N VAL A 66 -21.94 9.34 -19.52
CA VAL A 66 -20.70 9.00 -18.82
C VAL A 66 -21.03 8.46 -17.44
N GLN A 67 -20.58 7.26 -17.13
CA GLN A 67 -20.70 6.69 -15.78
C GLN A 67 -19.36 6.79 -15.06
N ARG A 68 -19.41 7.16 -13.78
CA ARG A 68 -18.24 7.25 -12.90
C ARG A 68 -18.47 6.44 -11.64
N ALA A 69 -17.47 5.66 -11.25
CA ALA A 69 -17.44 4.95 -9.98
C ALA A 69 -16.15 5.30 -9.23
N VAL A 70 -16.25 5.62 -7.95
CA VAL A 70 -15.09 5.84 -7.08
C VAL A 70 -14.71 4.49 -6.49
N GLN A 71 -13.47 4.08 -6.71
CA GLN A 71 -12.84 2.94 -6.07
C GLN A 71 -11.90 3.44 -4.99
N GLU A 72 -12.14 3.04 -3.75
CA GLU A 72 -11.33 3.43 -2.61
C GLU A 72 -10.15 2.48 -2.44
N VAL A 73 -8.96 3.03 -2.23
CA VAL A 73 -7.74 2.26 -1.99
C VAL A 73 -7.07 2.74 -0.71
N GLN A 74 -6.85 1.82 0.23
CA GLN A 74 -6.18 2.12 1.50
C GLN A 74 -4.93 1.25 1.67
N ASP A 75 -3.82 1.87 2.06
CA ASP A 75 -2.63 1.17 2.54
C ASP A 75 -2.59 1.20 4.06
N TRP A 76 -2.75 0.04 4.71
CA TRP A 76 -2.64 -0.11 6.15
C TRP A 76 -1.25 -0.63 6.52
N TYR A 77 -0.55 0.07 7.42
CA TYR A 77 0.79 -0.31 7.85
C TYR A 77 0.76 -0.85 9.29
N TYR A 78 1.37 -2.02 9.49
CA TYR A 78 1.49 -2.69 10.78
C TYR A 78 2.95 -2.86 11.19
N ASN A 79 3.26 -2.38 12.40
CA ASN A 79 4.57 -2.51 13.03
C ASN A 79 4.46 -3.53 14.18
N PHE A 80 5.13 -4.67 14.05
CA PHE A 80 5.10 -5.74 15.05
C PHE A 80 6.34 -5.75 15.96
N GLY A 81 7.08 -4.64 16.02
CA GLY A 81 8.29 -4.48 16.82
C GLY A 81 9.58 -4.72 16.01
N SER A 82 10.72 -4.43 16.63
CA SER A 82 12.04 -4.42 15.98
C SER A 82 12.52 -5.77 15.44
N SER A 83 12.03 -6.87 16.00
CA SER A 83 12.40 -8.23 15.56
C SER A 83 11.54 -8.77 14.42
N ARG A 84 10.57 -8.00 13.92
CA ARG A 84 9.61 -8.44 12.90
C ARG A 84 9.56 -7.45 11.75
N LEU A 85 9.28 -7.97 10.55
CA LEU A 85 9.11 -7.14 9.36
C LEU A 85 7.76 -6.42 9.41
N VAL A 86 7.76 -5.17 8.95
CA VAL A 86 6.55 -4.35 8.78
C VAL A 86 5.70 -4.96 7.66
N ARG A 87 4.38 -4.91 7.83
CA ARG A 87 3.42 -5.35 6.83
C ARG A 87 2.63 -4.17 6.30
N ARG A 88 2.49 -4.07 4.99
CA ARG A 88 1.60 -3.13 4.31
C ARG A 88 0.49 -3.92 3.65
N LEU A 89 -0.74 -3.64 4.02
CA LEU A 89 -1.94 -4.31 3.52
C LEU A 89 -2.67 -3.31 2.63
N VAL A 90 -2.86 -3.66 1.36
CA VAL A 90 -3.56 -2.84 0.39
C VAL A 90 -5.00 -3.31 0.32
N PHE A 91 -5.93 -2.44 0.70
CA PHE A 91 -7.36 -2.67 0.59
C PHE A 91 -7.91 -1.97 -0.64
N VAL A 92 -8.84 -2.62 -1.33
CA VAL A 92 -9.63 -2.04 -2.43
C VAL A 92 -11.10 -2.25 -2.07
N ASP A 93 -11.86 -1.16 -2.00
CA ASP A 93 -13.28 -1.16 -1.60
C ASP A 93 -13.54 -1.98 -0.32
N GLY A 94 -12.68 -1.78 0.68
CA GLY A 94 -12.75 -2.43 2.00
C GLY A 94 -12.34 -3.91 2.04
N ARG A 95 -11.86 -4.49 0.93
CA ARG A 95 -11.34 -5.87 0.86
C ARG A 95 -9.83 -5.92 0.70
N LEU A 96 -9.18 -6.81 1.45
CA LEU A 96 -7.74 -6.99 1.39
C LEU A 96 -7.34 -7.55 0.02
N HIS A 97 -6.65 -6.74 -0.77
CA HIS A 97 -6.23 -7.10 -2.12
C HIS A 97 -4.80 -7.62 -2.15
N ARG A 98 -3.90 -7.07 -1.32
CA ARG A 98 -2.48 -7.43 -1.32
C ARG A 98 -1.84 -7.28 0.06
N ILE A 99 -0.87 -8.15 0.36
CA ILE A 99 -0.03 -8.08 1.55
C ILE A 99 1.43 -7.95 1.12
N ASP A 100 2.04 -6.80 1.39
CA ASP A 100 3.45 -6.53 1.16
C ASP A 100 4.25 -6.70 2.47
N THR A 101 5.46 -7.25 2.35
CA THR A 101 6.45 -7.26 3.44
C THR A 101 7.50 -6.18 3.17
N LEU A 102 7.75 -5.33 4.16
CA LEU A 102 8.70 -4.22 4.07
C LEU A 102 9.95 -4.51 4.93
N GLY A 103 10.70 -3.46 5.29
CA GLY A 103 11.83 -3.56 6.22
C GLY A 103 11.42 -3.94 7.66
N TYR A 104 12.42 -4.00 8.54
CA TYR A 104 12.20 -4.29 9.95
C TYR A 104 11.40 -3.18 10.64
N GLY A 105 10.54 -3.61 11.57
CA GLY A 105 9.78 -2.74 12.45
C GLY A 105 10.64 -2.03 13.47
N ARG A 106 9.99 -1.32 14.39
CA ARG A 106 10.64 -0.59 15.48
C ARG A 106 9.92 -0.81 16.79
N ALA A 107 10.67 -0.77 17.89
CA ALA A 107 10.07 -0.87 19.23
C ALA A 107 9.11 0.30 19.51
N ARG A 108 9.44 1.49 18.99
CA ARG A 108 8.60 2.68 19.02
C ARG A 108 8.70 3.41 17.69
N ILE A 109 7.62 4.07 17.31
CA ILE A 109 7.57 4.93 16.12
C ILE A 109 8.35 6.21 16.42
N GLY A 110 9.05 6.75 15.42
CA GLY A 110 9.73 8.05 15.55
C GLY A 110 11.09 8.02 16.24
N THR A 111 11.63 6.83 16.58
CA THR A 111 12.89 6.73 17.34
C THR A 111 14.15 6.58 16.48
N ASP A 112 14.03 6.63 15.15
CA ASP A 112 15.18 6.49 14.23
C ASP A 112 14.98 7.41 13.01
N CYS A 113 14.73 8.69 13.30
CA CYS A 113 14.59 9.73 12.29
C CYS A 113 15.96 10.27 11.92
N ASN A 114 16.48 9.81 10.78
CA ASN A 114 17.75 10.22 10.20
C ASN A 114 17.58 10.38 8.68
N ASP A 115 18.63 10.82 7.97
CA ASP A 115 18.55 11.13 6.54
C ASP A 115 18.09 9.96 5.66
N ILE A 116 18.28 8.70 6.08
CA ILE A 116 17.82 7.52 5.35
C ILE A 116 16.28 7.48 5.29
N ALA A 117 15.57 8.08 6.25
CA ALA A 117 14.11 8.18 6.23
C ALA A 117 13.59 9.06 5.07
N PHE A 118 14.42 9.96 4.54
CA PHE A 118 14.00 10.99 3.59
C PHE A 118 14.44 10.72 2.14
N LEU A 119 14.81 9.47 1.84
CA LEU A 119 15.20 9.05 0.50
C LEU A 119 14.01 9.11 -0.47
N ARG A 120 14.26 9.55 -1.72
CA ARG A 120 13.25 9.53 -2.80
C ARG A 120 12.66 8.12 -2.94
N GLY A 121 11.34 8.05 -3.12
CA GLY A 121 10.57 6.81 -3.26
C GLY A 121 10.14 6.17 -1.94
N THR A 122 10.67 6.63 -0.79
CA THR A 122 10.22 6.19 0.54
C THR A 122 8.72 6.40 0.68
N ARG A 123 8.01 5.38 1.16
CA ARG A 123 6.55 5.46 1.36
C ARG A 123 6.23 6.22 2.64
N GLU A 124 5.08 6.86 2.66
CA GLU A 124 4.51 7.52 3.84
C GLU A 124 4.64 6.69 5.12
N GLY A 125 4.13 5.46 5.12
CA GLY A 125 4.13 4.63 6.32
C GLY A 125 5.54 4.31 6.82
N GLU A 126 6.53 4.23 5.93
CA GLU A 126 7.93 4.01 6.30
C GLU A 126 8.58 5.27 6.87
N LEU A 127 8.30 6.43 6.28
CA LEU A 127 8.70 7.73 6.83
C LEU A 127 8.09 7.92 8.23
N VAL A 128 6.79 7.66 8.38
CA VAL A 128 6.08 7.74 9.66
C VAL A 128 6.65 6.77 10.67
N LEU A 129 6.97 5.53 10.29
CA LEU A 129 7.60 4.57 11.20
C LEU A 129 8.90 5.09 11.81
N ARG A 130 9.72 5.75 10.98
CA ARG A 130 11.05 6.25 11.36
C ARG A 130 10.99 7.56 12.12
N CYS A 131 10.15 8.49 11.69
CA CYS A 131 10.12 9.88 12.13
C CYS A 131 8.86 10.29 12.92
N GLY A 132 7.83 9.45 12.94
CA GLY A 132 6.51 9.82 13.47
C GLY A 132 5.67 10.56 12.44
N ALA A 133 4.49 11.01 12.87
CA ALA A 133 3.66 11.88 12.05
C ALA A 133 4.39 13.23 11.85
N PRO A 134 4.21 13.87 10.68
CA PRO A 134 4.76 15.21 10.46
C PRO A 134 4.09 16.21 11.42
N SER A 135 4.79 17.31 11.73
CA SER A 135 4.21 18.40 12.53
C SER A 135 3.13 19.15 11.76
N GLU A 136 3.33 19.32 10.45
CA GLU A 136 2.35 19.94 9.55
C GLU A 136 2.23 19.15 8.25
N ARG A 137 1.03 19.15 7.67
CA ARG A 137 0.72 18.50 6.40
C ARG A 137 -0.22 19.38 5.60
N TYR A 138 0.17 19.65 4.36
CA TYR A 138 -0.66 20.29 3.36
C TYR A 138 -0.87 19.33 2.19
N THR A 139 -2.11 19.24 1.70
CA THR A 139 -2.48 18.32 0.62
C THR A 139 -3.12 19.11 -0.52
N ARG A 140 -2.71 18.80 -1.74
CA ARG A 140 -3.34 19.27 -2.98
C ARG A 140 -3.55 18.08 -3.93
N PHE A 141 -4.56 18.16 -4.78
CA PHE A 141 -4.90 17.10 -5.71
C PHE A 141 -4.76 17.60 -7.15
N GLY A 142 -4.15 16.77 -8.00
CA GLY A 142 -4.31 16.83 -9.46
C GLY A 142 -4.96 15.53 -9.93
N ASP A 143 -4.97 15.30 -11.24
CA ASP A 143 -5.35 14.01 -11.80
C ASP A 143 -4.53 13.64 -13.04
N THR A 144 -4.46 12.34 -13.30
CA THR A 144 -4.07 11.78 -14.58
C THR A 144 -5.27 11.08 -15.18
N THR A 145 -5.51 11.29 -16.47
CA THR A 145 -6.65 10.68 -17.16
C THR A 145 -6.16 9.78 -18.27
N TRP A 146 -6.73 8.58 -18.35
CA TRP A 146 -6.47 7.64 -19.41
C TRP A 146 -7.78 7.02 -19.85
N PHE A 147 -8.06 7.05 -21.15
CA PHE A 147 -9.22 6.43 -21.76
C PHE A 147 -8.79 5.60 -22.97
N ASP A 148 -9.41 4.44 -23.15
CA ASP A 148 -9.26 3.63 -24.34
C ASP A 148 -10.11 4.18 -25.50
N ARG A 149 -10.05 3.52 -26.66
CA ARG A 149 -10.79 3.93 -27.87
C ARG A 149 -12.32 3.89 -27.74
N TYR A 150 -12.85 3.25 -26.70
CA TYR A 150 -14.28 3.14 -26.44
C TYR A 150 -14.73 4.09 -25.32
N GLY A 151 -13.82 4.88 -24.75
CA GLY A 151 -14.09 5.76 -23.63
C GLY A 151 -14.20 5.03 -22.29
N TYR A 152 -13.69 3.80 -22.19
CA TYR A 152 -13.46 3.16 -20.90
C TYR A 152 -12.10 3.58 -20.37
N GLY A 153 -12.02 3.88 -19.08
CA GLY A 153 -10.75 4.32 -18.55
C GLY A 153 -10.78 4.65 -17.07
N VAL A 154 -9.74 5.35 -16.65
CA VAL A 154 -9.54 5.75 -15.27
C VAL A 154 -9.10 7.21 -15.21
N ILE A 155 -9.64 7.91 -14.22
CA ILE A 155 -9.08 9.15 -13.73
C ILE A 155 -8.41 8.78 -12.41
N GLN A 156 -7.09 8.94 -12.33
CA GLN A 156 -6.30 8.70 -11.13
C GLN A 156 -5.98 10.05 -10.48
N PRO A 157 -6.65 10.40 -9.37
CA PRO A 157 -6.26 11.53 -8.54
C PRO A 157 -4.79 11.42 -8.14
N LEU A 158 -4.00 12.41 -8.51
CA LEU A 158 -2.60 12.51 -8.14
C LEU A 158 -2.51 13.35 -6.86
N ARG A 159 -2.24 12.69 -5.74
CA ARG A 159 -2.12 13.35 -4.43
C ARG A 159 -0.71 13.91 -4.26
N TYR A 160 -0.61 15.23 -4.15
CA TYR A 160 0.61 15.93 -3.81
C TYR A 160 0.52 16.42 -2.37
N GLU A 161 1.57 16.18 -1.60
CA GLU A 161 1.60 16.62 -0.21
C GLU A 161 2.91 17.28 0.14
N GLU A 162 2.82 18.19 1.08
CA GLU A 162 3.93 18.86 1.70
C GLU A 162 3.89 18.54 3.20
N TRP A 163 4.91 17.87 3.69
CA TRP A 163 5.03 17.43 5.08
C TRP A 163 6.20 18.13 5.73
N HIS A 164 5.99 18.66 6.92
CA HIS A 164 7.04 19.33 7.69
C HIS A 164 7.45 18.45 8.86
N TYR A 165 8.75 18.27 9.04
CA TYR A 165 9.33 17.59 10.19
C TYR A 165 10.27 18.53 10.95
N PRO A 166 10.27 18.52 12.28
CA PRO A 166 11.19 19.33 13.06
C PRO A 166 12.64 18.87 12.81
N GLY A 167 13.50 19.84 12.53
CA GLY A 167 14.94 19.66 12.48
C GLY A 167 15.63 20.13 13.76
N ASN A 168 16.96 20.12 13.74
CA ASN A 168 17.77 20.73 14.79
C ASN A 168 17.89 22.24 14.55
N ARG A 169 18.15 23.02 15.61
CA ARG A 169 18.53 24.44 15.52
C ARG A 169 17.60 25.33 14.69
N GLY A 170 16.28 25.15 14.80
CA GLY A 170 15.32 26.01 14.11
C GLY A 170 15.09 25.67 12.63
N HIS A 171 15.75 24.64 12.09
CA HIS A 171 15.45 24.16 10.74
C HIS A 171 14.21 23.26 10.74
N ILE A 172 13.49 23.25 9.62
CA ILE A 172 12.48 22.23 9.32
C ILE A 172 12.89 21.42 8.11
N ARG A 173 12.58 20.12 8.12
CA ARG A 173 12.71 19.27 6.94
C ARG A 173 11.40 19.32 6.17
N LEU A 174 11.43 19.96 5.01
CA LEU A 174 10.34 19.95 4.04
C LEU A 174 10.40 18.64 3.24
N VAL A 175 9.28 17.94 3.15
CA VAL A 175 9.15 16.70 2.37
C VAL A 175 8.01 16.84 1.38
N ILE A 176 8.34 16.82 0.09
CA ILE A 176 7.34 16.81 -0.97
C ILE A 176 7.06 15.36 -1.34
N MET A 177 5.79 14.99 -1.28
CA MET A 177 5.32 13.68 -1.64
C MET A 177 4.39 13.71 -2.85
N VAL A 178 4.48 12.67 -3.66
CA VAL A 178 3.61 12.43 -4.80
C VAL A 178 3.12 10.99 -4.69
N ASP A 179 1.80 10.83 -4.64
CA ASP A 179 1.10 9.54 -4.52
C ASP A 179 1.66 8.67 -3.38
N GLY A 180 1.81 9.31 -2.20
CA GLY A 180 2.30 8.69 -0.98
C GLY A 180 3.74 8.22 -0.97
N ARG A 181 4.56 8.79 -1.87
CA ARG A 181 6.01 8.58 -1.90
C ARG A 181 6.75 9.89 -1.88
N ILE A 182 7.90 9.93 -1.21
CA ILE A 182 8.80 11.08 -1.25
C ILE A 182 9.27 11.30 -2.69
N ASP A 183 8.95 12.46 -3.26
CA ASP A 183 9.54 12.92 -4.52
C ASP A 183 10.86 13.66 -4.24
N ARG A 184 10.87 14.54 -3.24
CA ARG A 184 12.07 15.26 -2.79
C ARG A 184 11.96 15.68 -1.33
N SER A 185 13.10 15.97 -0.72
CA SER A 185 13.16 16.61 0.60
C SER A 185 14.29 17.64 0.65
N GLU A 186 14.09 18.68 1.44
CA GLU A 186 15.06 19.76 1.63
C GLU A 186 14.94 20.36 3.04
N TRP A 187 15.97 21.08 3.46
CA TRP A 187 15.96 21.85 4.70
C TRP A 187 15.48 23.27 4.40
N LEU A 188 14.61 23.80 5.27
CA LEU A 188 14.23 25.20 5.30
C LEU A 188 14.71 25.82 6.60
N ASP A 189 15.25 27.03 6.49
CA ASP A 189 15.68 27.85 7.61
C ASP A 189 14.52 28.73 8.07
N LEU A 190 14.27 28.78 9.39
CA LEU A 190 13.22 29.61 9.99
C LEU A 190 13.76 30.93 10.59
N ASP A 191 15.05 31.22 10.35
CA ASP A 191 15.77 32.40 10.84
C ASP A 191 15.56 33.65 9.94
#